data_AF-A0A962FF42-F1
#
_entry.id   AF-A0A962FF42-F1
#
_cell.length_a   1.000
_cell.length_b   1.000
_cell.length_c   1.000
_cell.angle_alpha   90.00
_cell.angle_beta   90.00
_cell.angle_gamma   90.00
#
_symmetry.space_group_name_H-M   'P 1'
#
loop_
_entity.id
_entity.type
_entity.pdbx_description
1 polymer ?
#
loop_
_entity_poly.entity_id
_entity_poly.type
_entity_poly.pdbx_seq_one_letter_code
_entity_poly.pdbx_strand_id
1 'polypeptide(L)'
;MTQARFAPSLSIVLTGSGGAGVMTAGQTLLDAATSCGLYGLMTRSTGPQIRGGEAAAMIRLSSRPVQCPGDRFDILLALDFDNVQRFAAELPLDANSLIIADSGAGDLPDFLKASQAATAWLPMAKLAKSVKGGRVSMVALGALARLIGLPETSIVEAVAASIGRKKPEALTSSEQAVLLGAANAPEAKAPQLSLSGAAPGARWSITGNEATGFGAIRGGVKFVGGYPITPATEILEWMAHTLPQCGGVLMQAEDELASINMVIGASFGGAPALTATAGPGLSLMTESLGLAVASETPVVVVDVMRSGPSTGIATKSEQSDLNIAVYGLHGDAPHVVTAPLSISDCLLTAQWSVHLAETLQTPVIMLSDQSIGQARAVIDKPPNLSFGTRRLTMEANAENYARYALTESGVSPMAIPGAPGGQYTADGLTHNQKGTPSSQAQDHIGQLDKRRDKLDRFDFSAHWADIEGEGDLAIVTWGSSAEPLREAVEAARAEGIDVKLIALRLIAPAQPELLAAALTGAKRVLIVEQSHSGQFWRYLRAHYDLPADIVPIARPGPLPIRPGEALAYIRKAARS
;
A
#
# COMPACT_ATOMS: atom_id res chain seq x y z
N MET A 1 -30.65 12.95 10.70
CA MET A 1 -29.36 12.24 10.79
C MET A 1 -28.28 13.28 10.93
N THR A 2 -27.60 13.34 12.08
CA THR A 2 -26.42 14.18 12.28
C THR A 2 -25.36 13.71 11.26
N GLN A 3 -24.89 14.61 10.38
CA GLN A 3 -23.79 14.28 9.47
C GLN A 3 -22.57 13.87 10.32
N ALA A 4 -22.00 12.71 10.02
CA ALA A 4 -20.80 12.23 10.68
C ALA A 4 -19.69 13.29 10.55
N ARG A 5 -18.99 13.58 11.65
CA ARG A 5 -17.91 14.57 11.67
C ARG A 5 -16.58 13.88 11.35
N PHE A 6 -16.31 13.72 10.06
CA PHE A 6 -14.96 13.40 9.58
C PHE A 6 -14.09 14.66 9.54
N ALA A 7 -12.77 14.49 9.55
CA ALA A 7 -11.85 15.61 9.38
C ALA A 7 -12.18 16.39 8.09
N PRO A 8 -12.15 17.73 8.12
CA PRO A 8 -12.45 18.53 6.93
C PRO A 8 -11.44 18.19 5.83
N SER A 9 -11.95 17.69 4.71
CA SER A 9 -11.18 17.37 3.52
C SER A 9 -12.02 17.69 2.28
N LEU A 10 -11.34 17.92 1.15
CA LEU A 10 -11.96 18.13 -0.14
C LEU A 10 -11.59 16.98 -1.07
N SER A 11 -12.57 16.25 -1.57
CA SER A 11 -12.39 15.14 -2.51
C SER A 11 -12.74 15.56 -3.92
N ILE A 12 -11.79 15.41 -4.84
CA ILE A 12 -11.87 15.84 -6.23
C ILE A 12 -11.58 14.65 -7.14
N VAL A 13 -12.35 14.45 -8.19
CA VAL A 13 -11.99 13.51 -9.26
C VAL A 13 -11.83 14.26 -10.58
N LEU A 14 -10.77 13.96 -11.31
CA LEU A 14 -10.58 14.36 -12.70
C LEU A 14 -10.84 13.14 -13.58
N THR A 15 -11.71 13.28 -14.59
CA THR A 15 -12.05 12.19 -15.51
C THR A 15 -11.81 12.58 -16.96
N GLY A 16 -11.51 11.59 -17.78
CA GLY A 16 -11.46 11.73 -19.23
C GLY A 16 -10.81 10.54 -19.93
N SER A 17 -10.74 10.63 -21.25
CA SER A 17 -10.09 9.64 -22.11
C SER A 17 -8.59 9.51 -21.83
N GLY A 18 -8.07 8.30 -22.02
CA GLY A 18 -6.67 7.95 -21.84
C GLY A 18 -5.79 8.71 -22.83
N GLY A 19 -4.94 9.58 -22.30
CA GLY A 19 -4.14 10.52 -23.10
C GLY A 19 -4.62 11.97 -23.01
N ALA A 20 -5.81 12.25 -22.46
CA ALA A 20 -6.31 13.61 -22.23
C ALA A 20 -5.55 14.39 -21.14
N GLY A 21 -4.57 13.76 -20.49
CA GLY A 21 -3.72 14.38 -19.46
C GLY A 21 -4.31 14.34 -18.05
N VAL A 22 -5.33 13.50 -17.80
CA VAL A 22 -6.01 13.35 -16.50
C VAL A 22 -5.03 13.04 -15.36
N MET A 23 -4.16 12.04 -15.54
CA MET A 23 -3.18 11.65 -14.49
C MET A 23 -2.16 12.76 -14.22
N THR A 24 -1.64 13.39 -15.27
CA THR A 24 -0.71 14.52 -15.14
C THR A 24 -1.37 15.70 -14.44
N ALA A 25 -2.63 15.98 -14.74
CA ALA A 25 -3.39 17.05 -14.09
C ALA A 25 -3.65 16.75 -12.61
N GLY A 26 -4.01 15.50 -12.28
CA GLY A 26 -4.15 15.07 -10.88
C GLY A 26 -2.86 15.21 -10.08
N GLN A 27 -1.73 14.78 -10.64
CA GLN A 27 -0.42 14.95 -10.00
C GLN A 27 -0.06 16.44 -9.81
N THR A 28 -0.31 17.26 -10.85
CA THR A 28 -0.08 18.71 -10.78
C THR A 28 -0.90 19.37 -9.68
N LEU A 29 -2.18 18.98 -9.54
CA LEU A 29 -3.05 19.46 -8.47
C LEU A 29 -2.52 19.07 -7.09
N LEU A 30 -2.09 17.81 -6.92
CA LEU A 30 -1.52 17.33 -5.66
C LEU A 30 -0.24 18.10 -5.29
N ASP A 31 0.66 18.31 -6.25
CA ASP A 31 1.92 19.03 -6.04
C ASP A 31 1.69 20.50 -5.68
N ALA A 32 0.74 21.15 -6.36
CA ALA A 32 0.34 22.53 -6.07
C ALA A 32 -0.32 22.67 -4.69
N ALA A 33 -1.21 21.75 -4.31
CA ALA A 33 -1.79 21.71 -2.98
C ALA A 33 -0.73 21.49 -1.89
N THR A 34 0.27 20.65 -2.18
CA THR A 34 1.40 20.37 -1.28
C THR A 34 2.26 21.61 -1.05
N SER A 35 2.56 22.39 -2.10
CA SER A 35 3.33 23.64 -1.96
C SER A 35 2.59 24.69 -1.13
N CYS A 36 1.26 24.63 -1.13
CA CYS A 36 0.38 25.44 -0.28
C CYS A 36 0.18 24.86 1.15
N GLY A 37 0.89 23.78 1.48
CA GLY A 37 0.92 23.17 2.79
C GLY A 37 -0.28 22.33 3.19
N LEU A 38 -0.94 21.72 2.20
CA LEU A 38 -1.92 20.67 2.41
C LEU A 38 -1.26 19.29 2.43
N TYR A 39 -1.94 18.35 3.08
CA TYR A 39 -1.77 16.93 2.82
C TYR A 39 -2.68 16.55 1.65
N GLY A 40 -2.36 15.43 1.02
CA GLY A 40 -3.21 14.92 -0.03
C GLY A 40 -2.95 13.46 -0.33
N LEU A 41 -3.97 12.82 -0.88
CA LEU A 41 -3.95 11.48 -1.41
C LEU A 41 -4.35 11.56 -2.87
N MET A 42 -3.65 10.86 -3.75
CA MET A 42 -4.05 10.62 -5.11
C MET A 42 -4.11 9.12 -5.36
N THR A 43 -5.30 8.64 -5.71
CA THR A 43 -5.54 7.30 -6.23
C THR A 43 -5.88 7.42 -7.72
N ARG A 44 -5.81 6.30 -8.43
CA ARG A 44 -6.07 6.28 -9.87
C ARG A 44 -6.87 5.05 -10.26
N SER A 45 -7.73 5.24 -11.25
CA SER A 45 -8.41 4.15 -11.94
C SER A 45 -8.16 4.28 -13.43
N THR A 46 -7.73 3.18 -14.03
CA THR A 46 -7.47 3.07 -15.46
C THR A 46 -8.14 1.81 -15.98
N GLY A 47 -8.67 1.89 -17.20
CA GLY A 47 -9.08 0.69 -17.92
C GLY A 47 -7.91 -0.27 -18.14
N PRO A 48 -8.16 -1.53 -18.52
CA PRO A 48 -7.12 -2.51 -18.81
C PRO A 48 -6.34 -2.19 -20.11
N GLN A 49 -6.82 -1.25 -20.94
CA GLN A 49 -6.15 -0.87 -22.19
C GLN A 49 -5.06 0.17 -21.97
N ILE A 50 -3.90 -0.01 -22.63
CA ILE A 50 -2.76 0.94 -22.57
C ILE A 50 -3.08 2.27 -23.29
N ARG A 51 -3.87 2.26 -24.37
CA ARG A 51 -4.27 3.46 -25.13
C ARG A 51 -5.77 3.49 -25.36
N GLY A 52 -6.35 4.69 -25.33
CA GLY A 52 -7.77 4.93 -25.64
C GLY A 52 -8.77 4.41 -24.60
N GLY A 53 -8.30 3.93 -23.45
CA GLY A 53 -9.13 3.55 -22.31
C GLY A 53 -9.51 4.74 -21.43
N GLU A 54 -10.35 4.53 -20.45
CA GLU A 54 -10.79 5.49 -19.44
C GLU A 54 -9.73 5.75 -18.37
N ALA A 55 -9.66 6.99 -17.87
CA ALA A 55 -8.77 7.38 -16.77
C ALA A 55 -9.50 8.28 -15.77
N ALA A 56 -9.32 7.98 -14.47
CA ALA A 56 -9.79 8.81 -13.37
C ALA A 56 -8.66 9.03 -12.37
N ALA A 57 -8.30 10.29 -12.14
CA ALA A 57 -7.41 10.70 -11.04
C ALA A 57 -8.28 11.17 -9.89
N MET A 58 -8.19 10.52 -8.74
CA MET A 58 -9.04 10.75 -7.57
C MET A 58 -8.17 11.30 -6.44
N ILE A 59 -8.40 12.55 -6.07
CA ILE A 59 -7.60 13.31 -5.13
C ILE A 59 -8.43 13.61 -3.87
N ARG A 60 -7.83 13.50 -2.70
CA ARG A 60 -8.38 14.02 -1.45
C ARG A 60 -7.35 14.97 -0.86
N LEU A 61 -7.73 16.20 -0.56
CA LEU A 61 -6.87 17.23 0.03
C LEU A 61 -7.36 17.56 1.44
N SER A 62 -6.45 17.79 2.38
CA SER A 62 -6.80 18.17 3.75
C SER A 62 -5.69 18.98 4.42
N SER A 63 -6.04 19.74 5.45
CA SER A 63 -5.08 20.39 6.35
C SER A 63 -4.48 19.42 7.39
N ARG A 64 -5.01 18.19 7.48
CA ARG A 64 -4.51 17.09 8.32
C ARG A 64 -4.07 15.91 7.46
N PRO A 65 -3.22 15.00 7.97
CA PRO A 65 -2.83 13.79 7.25
C PRO A 65 -4.05 13.01 6.75
N VAL A 66 -4.01 12.56 5.50
CA VAL A 66 -5.05 11.72 4.87
C VAL A 66 -4.39 10.63 4.03
N GLN A 67 -4.74 9.37 4.29
CA GLN A 67 -4.16 8.22 3.59
C GLN A 67 -5.22 7.22 3.09
N CYS A 68 -6.51 7.57 3.16
CA CYS A 68 -7.59 6.80 2.56
C CYS A 68 -8.58 7.68 1.77
N PRO A 69 -9.33 7.12 0.79
CA PRO A 69 -10.38 7.84 0.08
C PRO A 69 -11.49 8.31 1.02
N GLY A 70 -12.07 9.48 0.74
CA GLY A 70 -13.28 9.95 1.44
C GLY A 70 -14.54 9.19 1.01
N ASP A 71 -15.70 9.48 1.59
CA ASP A 71 -16.96 8.77 1.27
C ASP A 71 -17.57 9.15 -0.08
N ARG A 72 -17.36 10.40 -0.50
CA ARG A 72 -17.88 10.96 -1.75
C ARG A 72 -16.85 11.89 -2.39
N PHE A 73 -17.04 12.23 -3.65
CA PHE A 73 -16.35 13.35 -4.28
C PHE A 73 -17.17 14.62 -4.13
N ASP A 74 -16.54 15.71 -3.71
CA ASP A 74 -17.15 17.03 -3.65
C ASP A 74 -17.17 17.67 -5.04
N ILE A 75 -16.15 17.42 -5.86
CA ILE A 75 -16.04 17.95 -7.21
C ILE A 75 -15.65 16.85 -8.20
N LEU A 76 -16.40 16.71 -9.30
CA LEU A 76 -15.99 15.96 -10.48
C LEU A 76 -15.66 16.93 -11.61
N LEU A 77 -14.43 16.87 -12.12
CA LEU A 77 -13.94 17.66 -13.24
C LEU A 77 -13.76 16.75 -14.46
N ALA A 78 -14.71 16.79 -15.38
CA ALA A 78 -14.71 16.00 -16.61
C ALA A 78 -14.10 16.79 -17.77
N LEU A 79 -12.99 16.29 -18.32
CA LEU A 79 -12.45 16.79 -19.60
C LEU A 79 -13.30 16.30 -20.78
N ASP A 80 -13.80 15.07 -20.65
CA ASP A 80 -14.78 14.40 -21.50
C ASP A 80 -15.53 13.36 -20.65
N PHE A 81 -16.58 12.75 -21.20
CA PHE A 81 -17.34 11.69 -20.54
C PHE A 81 -17.03 10.29 -21.10
N ASP A 82 -15.96 10.13 -21.89
CA ASP A 82 -15.72 8.90 -22.63
C ASP A 82 -15.46 7.73 -21.67
N ASN A 83 -16.36 6.72 -21.73
CA ASN A 83 -16.33 5.50 -20.92
C ASN A 83 -16.32 5.72 -19.39
N VAL A 84 -16.63 6.94 -18.90
CA VAL A 84 -16.58 7.27 -17.48
C VAL A 84 -17.55 6.41 -16.64
N GLN A 85 -18.63 5.90 -17.25
CA GLN A 85 -19.57 4.99 -16.58
C GLN A 85 -18.93 3.69 -16.06
N ARG A 86 -17.77 3.29 -16.59
CA ARG A 86 -17.03 2.11 -16.10
C ARG A 86 -16.53 2.32 -14.66
N PHE A 87 -16.34 3.57 -14.25
CA PHE A 87 -15.93 3.92 -12.89
C PHE A 87 -17.11 4.35 -12.01
N ALA A 88 -18.37 4.18 -12.45
CA ALA A 88 -19.53 4.69 -11.71
C ALA A 88 -19.57 4.23 -10.23
N ALA A 89 -19.20 2.97 -9.97
CA ALA A 89 -19.15 2.42 -8.61
C ALA A 89 -18.01 3.02 -7.74
N GLU A 90 -16.98 3.57 -8.37
CA GLU A 90 -15.80 4.16 -7.71
C GLU A 90 -15.94 5.67 -7.49
N LEU A 91 -16.91 6.29 -8.17
CA LEU A 91 -17.15 7.73 -8.19
C LEU A 91 -18.45 8.11 -7.46
N PRO A 92 -18.56 7.84 -6.14
CA PRO A 92 -19.74 8.25 -5.39
C PRO A 92 -19.84 9.78 -5.37
N LEU A 93 -20.98 10.27 -5.84
CA LEU A 93 -21.39 11.67 -5.88
C LEU A 93 -22.80 11.75 -5.29
N ASP A 94 -23.15 12.90 -4.72
CA ASP A 94 -24.50 13.17 -4.22
C ASP A 94 -24.94 14.61 -4.54
N ALA A 95 -26.10 15.02 -4.02
CA ALA A 95 -26.66 16.35 -4.25
C ALA A 95 -25.80 17.51 -3.72
N ASN A 96 -24.79 17.23 -2.89
CA ASN A 96 -23.81 18.21 -2.40
C ASN A 96 -22.56 18.27 -3.27
N SER A 97 -22.44 17.42 -4.28
CA SER A 97 -21.32 17.42 -5.22
C SER A 97 -21.54 18.44 -6.34
N LEU A 98 -20.43 18.85 -6.97
CA LEU A 98 -20.39 19.71 -8.15
C LEU A 98 -19.72 18.98 -9.32
N ILE A 99 -20.38 18.92 -10.46
CA ILE A 99 -19.83 18.44 -11.73
C ILE A 99 -19.44 19.65 -12.56
N ILE A 100 -18.18 19.71 -13.00
CA ILE A 100 -17.65 20.69 -13.93
C ILE A 100 -17.24 19.93 -15.18
N ALA A 101 -17.86 20.22 -16.32
CA ALA A 101 -17.61 19.50 -17.56
C ALA A 101 -17.33 20.46 -18.73
N ASP A 102 -16.59 19.98 -19.72
CA ASP A 102 -16.43 20.71 -20.97
C ASP A 102 -17.80 20.91 -21.65
N SER A 103 -18.12 22.12 -22.09
CA SER A 103 -19.40 22.42 -22.76
C SER A 103 -19.63 21.62 -24.05
N GLY A 104 -18.58 21.06 -24.64
CA GLY A 104 -18.60 20.17 -25.79
C GLY A 104 -18.48 18.68 -25.45
N ALA A 105 -18.50 18.28 -24.18
CA ALA A 105 -18.39 16.88 -23.75
C ALA A 105 -19.62 16.02 -24.08
N GLY A 106 -20.71 16.63 -24.54
CA GLY A 106 -21.99 15.95 -24.81
C GLY A 106 -22.90 15.91 -23.58
N ASP A 107 -23.89 15.03 -23.61
CA ASP A 107 -24.86 14.89 -22.51
C ASP A 107 -24.24 14.23 -21.29
N LEU A 108 -24.73 14.64 -20.10
CA LEU A 108 -24.30 14.06 -18.84
C LEU A 108 -24.69 12.55 -18.80
N PRO A 109 -23.75 11.64 -18.49
CA PRO A 109 -24.06 10.23 -18.26
C PRO A 109 -25.13 9.99 -17.19
N ASP A 110 -25.91 8.93 -17.33
CA ASP A 110 -27.08 8.70 -16.46
C ASP A 110 -26.73 8.49 -14.98
N PHE A 111 -25.61 7.84 -14.67
CA PHE A 111 -25.17 7.68 -13.28
C PHE A 111 -24.77 9.03 -12.65
N LEU A 112 -24.23 9.97 -13.44
CA LEU A 112 -23.93 11.33 -12.98
C LEU A 112 -25.23 12.12 -12.80
N LYS A 113 -26.22 11.99 -13.68
CA LYS A 113 -27.56 12.57 -13.46
C LYS A 113 -28.22 12.04 -12.18
N ALA A 114 -28.11 10.73 -11.93
CA ALA A 114 -28.68 10.07 -10.77
C ALA A 114 -28.09 10.57 -9.44
N SER A 115 -26.86 11.11 -9.45
CA SER A 115 -26.23 11.70 -8.26
C SER A 115 -26.94 12.98 -7.76
N GLN A 116 -27.73 13.63 -8.62
CA GLN A 116 -28.36 14.93 -8.35
C GLN A 116 -27.35 16.07 -8.07
N ALA A 117 -26.07 15.88 -8.39
CA ALA A 117 -25.04 16.89 -8.27
C ALA A 117 -25.35 18.12 -9.13
N ALA A 118 -25.00 19.31 -8.63
CA ALA A 118 -25.06 20.53 -9.43
C ALA A 118 -24.08 20.39 -10.61
N THR A 119 -24.47 20.87 -11.80
CA THR A 119 -23.62 20.78 -13.00
C THR A 119 -23.31 22.18 -13.54
N ALA A 120 -22.04 22.44 -13.80
CA ALA A 120 -21.54 23.65 -14.42
C ALA A 120 -20.76 23.31 -15.71
N TRP A 121 -21.02 24.07 -16.77
CA TRP A 121 -20.40 23.88 -18.08
C TRP A 121 -19.36 24.94 -18.34
N LEU A 122 -18.14 24.51 -18.69
CA LEU A 122 -17.01 25.39 -19.01
C LEU A 122 -16.52 25.06 -20.42
N PRO A 123 -16.39 26.02 -21.35
CA PRO A 123 -15.87 25.75 -22.70
C PRO A 123 -14.34 25.51 -22.72
N MET A 124 -13.84 24.51 -21.97
CA MET A 124 -12.42 24.23 -21.74
C MET A 124 -11.64 24.01 -23.05
N ALA A 125 -12.18 23.23 -23.98
CA ALA A 125 -11.57 22.94 -25.28
C ALA A 125 -11.49 24.17 -26.18
N LYS A 126 -12.52 25.03 -26.15
CA LYS A 126 -12.52 26.29 -26.90
C LYS A 126 -11.51 27.27 -26.31
N LEU A 127 -11.45 27.39 -24.99
CA LEU A 127 -10.47 28.21 -24.29
C LEU A 127 -9.05 27.72 -24.56
N ALA A 128 -8.79 26.41 -24.44
CA ALA A 128 -7.49 25.82 -24.73
C ALA A 128 -7.02 26.09 -26.17
N LYS A 129 -7.92 26.03 -27.17
CA LYS A 129 -7.62 26.35 -28.58
C LYS A 129 -7.25 27.81 -28.83
N SER A 130 -7.69 28.74 -27.97
CA SER A 130 -7.32 30.16 -28.06
C SER A 130 -5.87 30.43 -27.65
N VAL A 131 -5.24 29.46 -26.97
CA VAL A 131 -3.83 29.50 -26.57
C VAL A 131 -3.02 28.57 -27.48
N LYS A 132 -1.99 29.11 -28.13
CA LYS A 132 -1.08 28.28 -28.94
C LYS A 132 -0.40 27.24 -28.03
N GLY A 133 -0.64 25.95 -28.28
CA GLY A 133 -0.12 24.86 -27.44
C GLY A 133 -0.86 24.67 -26.10
N GLY A 134 -2.00 25.34 -25.91
CA GLY A 134 -2.84 25.20 -24.73
C GLY A 134 -3.42 23.78 -24.59
N ARG A 135 -3.61 23.34 -23.34
CA ARG A 135 -4.16 22.03 -23.02
C ARG A 135 -5.46 22.18 -22.24
N VAL A 136 -6.46 21.37 -22.57
CA VAL A 136 -7.78 21.35 -21.89
C VAL A 136 -7.60 21.14 -20.39
N SER A 137 -6.72 20.23 -20.01
CA SER A 137 -6.41 19.93 -18.61
C SER A 137 -5.88 21.14 -17.82
N MET A 138 -5.15 22.06 -18.45
CA MET A 138 -4.62 23.26 -17.78
C MET A 138 -5.70 24.31 -17.56
N VAL A 139 -6.62 24.47 -18.52
CA VAL A 139 -7.82 25.31 -18.35
C VAL A 139 -8.69 24.75 -17.21
N ALA A 140 -8.90 23.43 -17.21
CA ALA A 140 -9.67 22.75 -16.19
C ALA A 140 -9.06 22.95 -14.79
N LEU A 141 -7.74 22.80 -14.64
CA LEU A 141 -7.04 23.04 -13.38
C LEU A 141 -7.10 24.50 -12.92
N GLY A 142 -7.01 25.47 -13.83
CA GLY A 142 -7.15 26.88 -13.48
C GLY A 142 -8.53 27.22 -12.94
N ALA A 143 -9.58 26.71 -13.58
CA ALA A 143 -10.95 26.88 -13.10
C ALA A 143 -11.17 26.21 -11.73
N LEU A 144 -10.64 25.00 -11.57
CA LEU A 144 -10.71 24.27 -10.30
C LEU A 144 -9.97 25.01 -9.18
N ALA A 145 -8.74 25.48 -9.43
CA ALA A 145 -7.93 26.19 -8.46
C ALA A 145 -8.67 27.44 -7.94
N ARG A 146 -9.23 28.23 -8.86
CA ARG A 146 -10.06 29.39 -8.52
C ARG A 146 -11.26 29.02 -7.66
N LEU A 147 -11.94 27.92 -7.98
CA LEU A 147 -13.13 27.46 -7.26
C LEU A 147 -12.84 26.96 -5.85
N ILE A 148 -11.69 26.33 -5.63
CA ILE A 148 -11.34 25.74 -4.34
C ILE A 148 -10.45 26.65 -3.48
N GLY A 149 -10.13 27.84 -3.98
CA GLY A 149 -9.31 28.84 -3.28
C GLY A 149 -7.81 28.51 -3.30
N LEU A 150 -7.35 27.66 -4.22
CA LEU A 150 -5.94 27.36 -4.42
C LEU A 150 -5.32 28.43 -5.34
N PRO A 151 -4.16 29.04 -4.99
CA PRO A 151 -3.53 30.06 -5.83
C PRO A 151 -3.19 29.50 -7.21
N GLU A 152 -3.60 30.19 -8.28
CA GLU A 152 -3.34 29.74 -9.65
C GLU A 152 -1.83 29.65 -9.93
N THR A 153 -1.04 30.51 -9.27
CA THR A 153 0.43 30.50 -9.33
C THR A 153 1.02 29.17 -8.87
N SER A 154 0.43 28.51 -7.87
CA SER A 154 0.89 27.21 -7.38
C SER A 154 0.74 26.10 -8.43
N ILE A 155 -0.31 26.16 -9.26
CA ILE A 155 -0.49 25.25 -10.39
C ILE A 155 0.59 25.50 -11.44
N VAL A 156 0.87 26.77 -11.78
CA VAL A 156 1.90 27.13 -12.75
C VAL A 156 3.29 26.68 -12.28
N GLU A 157 3.60 26.85 -10.99
CA GLU A 157 4.84 26.39 -10.38
C GLU A 157 4.98 24.86 -10.41
N ALA A 158 3.90 24.11 -10.10
CA ALA A 158 3.89 22.65 -10.20
C ALA A 158 4.12 22.18 -11.65
N VAL A 159 3.50 22.83 -12.64
CA VAL A 159 3.74 22.55 -14.07
C VAL A 159 5.19 22.83 -14.44
N ALA A 160 5.76 23.95 -13.98
CA ALA A 160 7.16 24.29 -14.23
C ALA A 160 8.13 23.25 -13.66
N ALA A 161 7.86 22.74 -12.46
CA ALA A 161 8.64 21.69 -11.84
C ALA A 161 8.60 20.38 -12.63
N SER A 162 7.43 20.01 -13.18
CA SER A 162 7.25 18.78 -13.96
C SER A 162 7.89 18.81 -15.35
N ILE A 163 7.75 19.91 -16.10
CA ILE A 163 8.26 20.02 -17.49
C ILE A 163 9.78 20.24 -17.52
N GLY A 164 10.34 20.78 -16.44
CA GLY A 164 11.75 21.17 -16.33
C GLY A 164 12.07 22.42 -17.16
N ARG A 165 13.22 23.05 -16.88
CA ARG A 165 13.65 24.33 -17.50
C ARG A 165 13.87 24.31 -19.02
N LYS A 166 13.60 23.20 -19.70
CA LYS A 166 13.98 22.96 -21.11
C LYS A 166 12.89 23.32 -22.13
N LYS A 167 11.69 23.76 -21.71
CA LYS A 167 10.56 24.08 -22.62
C LYS A 167 9.81 25.36 -22.20
N PRO A 168 10.43 26.56 -22.32
CA PRO A 168 9.83 27.82 -21.87
C PRO A 168 8.50 28.14 -22.57
N GLU A 169 8.39 27.88 -23.88
CA GLU A 169 7.15 28.11 -24.62
C GLU A 169 5.97 27.26 -24.09
N ALA A 170 6.22 25.99 -23.76
CA ALA A 170 5.18 25.11 -23.22
C ALA A 170 4.71 25.55 -21.82
N LEU A 171 5.60 26.15 -21.03
CA LEU A 171 5.25 26.72 -19.73
C LEU A 171 4.37 27.96 -19.91
N THR A 172 4.74 28.89 -20.79
CA THR A 172 3.93 30.08 -21.09
C THR A 172 2.54 29.70 -21.60
N SER A 173 2.44 28.73 -22.49
CA SER A 173 1.13 28.21 -22.95
C SER A 173 0.31 27.61 -21.82
N SER A 174 0.96 26.90 -20.89
CA SER A 174 0.26 26.29 -19.74
C SER A 174 -0.22 27.36 -18.77
N GLU A 175 0.61 28.36 -18.47
CA GLU A 175 0.27 29.52 -17.63
C GLU A 175 -0.93 30.29 -18.20
N GLN A 176 -0.90 30.63 -19.48
CA GLN A 176 -2.02 31.30 -20.14
C GLN A 176 -3.32 30.48 -20.07
N ALA A 177 -3.22 29.16 -20.28
CA ALA A 177 -4.38 28.26 -20.18
C ALA A 177 -4.94 28.19 -18.75
N VAL A 178 -4.07 28.12 -17.72
CA VAL A 178 -4.47 28.16 -16.30
C VAL A 178 -5.18 29.47 -15.98
N LEU A 179 -4.61 30.61 -16.34
CA LEU A 179 -5.21 31.93 -16.07
C LEU A 179 -6.55 32.11 -16.80
N LEU A 180 -6.67 31.64 -18.03
CA LEU A 180 -7.95 31.64 -18.77
C LEU A 180 -8.99 30.76 -18.09
N GLY A 181 -8.60 29.58 -17.59
CA GLY A 181 -9.46 28.71 -16.81
C GLY A 181 -9.99 29.40 -15.56
N ALA A 182 -9.10 30.03 -14.79
CA ALA A 182 -9.46 30.75 -13.57
C ALA A 182 -10.40 31.94 -13.84
N ALA A 183 -10.11 32.73 -14.89
CA ALA A 183 -10.94 33.87 -15.29
C ALA A 183 -12.34 33.48 -15.77
N ASN A 184 -12.51 32.24 -16.25
CA ASN A 184 -13.79 31.71 -16.73
C ASN A 184 -14.36 30.63 -15.80
N ALA A 185 -13.87 30.54 -14.56
CA ALA A 185 -14.38 29.57 -13.60
C ALA A 185 -15.89 29.80 -13.39
N PRO A 186 -16.73 28.74 -13.41
CA PRO A 186 -18.16 28.89 -13.27
C PRO A 186 -18.52 29.47 -11.89
N GLU A 187 -19.55 30.30 -11.81
CA GLU A 187 -20.10 30.74 -10.52
C GLU A 187 -20.87 29.59 -9.86
N ALA A 188 -20.15 28.72 -9.16
CA ALA A 188 -20.70 27.58 -8.45
C ALA A 188 -20.28 27.58 -6.99
N LYS A 189 -21.16 27.05 -6.12
CA LYS A 189 -20.79 26.79 -4.73
C LYS A 189 -19.85 25.58 -4.69
N ALA A 190 -18.61 25.80 -4.28
CA ALA A 190 -17.61 24.77 -4.06
C ALA A 190 -16.96 24.94 -2.67
N PRO A 191 -16.56 23.85 -2.00
CA PRO A 191 -15.84 23.98 -0.74
C PRO A 191 -14.49 24.67 -0.96
N GLN A 192 -14.14 25.59 -0.07
CA GLN A 192 -12.85 26.30 -0.09
C GLN A 192 -11.84 25.56 0.78
N LEU A 193 -10.60 25.45 0.30
CA LEU A 193 -9.50 24.90 1.08
C LEU A 193 -9.01 25.92 2.11
N SER A 194 -8.82 25.47 3.34
CA SER A 194 -8.09 26.25 4.33
C SER A 194 -6.60 26.00 4.14
N LEU A 195 -5.91 27.01 3.59
CA LEU A 195 -4.48 26.94 3.34
C LEU A 195 -3.71 27.32 4.59
N SER A 196 -2.71 26.50 4.94
CA SER A 196 -1.70 26.81 5.93
C SER A 196 -0.36 26.58 5.26
N GLY A 197 0.39 27.64 4.92
CA GLY A 197 1.65 27.50 4.19
C GLY A 197 2.57 26.49 4.86
N ALA A 198 3.05 25.49 4.10
CA ALA A 198 4.01 24.52 4.63
C ALA A 198 5.43 25.09 4.58
N ALA A 199 6.25 24.69 5.56
CA ALA A 199 7.69 24.86 5.44
C ALA A 199 8.21 23.99 4.27
N PRO A 200 9.04 24.55 3.36
CA PRO A 200 9.68 23.78 2.29
C PRO A 200 10.44 22.57 2.86
N GLY A 201 10.22 21.39 2.27
CA GLY A 201 10.92 20.14 2.64
C GLY A 201 10.37 19.39 3.86
N ALA A 202 9.26 19.87 4.47
CA ALA A 202 8.66 19.21 5.63
C ALA A 202 7.94 17.88 5.29
N ARG A 203 7.45 17.74 4.04
CA ARG A 203 6.62 16.61 3.60
C ARG A 203 7.18 15.89 2.40
N TRP A 204 6.87 14.61 2.30
CA TRP A 204 7.20 13.74 1.17
C TRP A 204 5.94 13.47 0.36
N SER A 205 6.08 13.38 -0.96
CA SER A 205 5.05 12.90 -1.87
C SER A 205 5.51 11.56 -2.43
N ILE A 206 4.91 10.46 -1.99
CA ILE A 206 5.41 9.10 -2.22
C ILE A 206 4.27 8.11 -2.43
N THR A 207 4.46 7.09 -3.26
CA THR A 207 3.52 5.95 -3.33
C THR A 207 3.83 4.88 -2.30
N GLY A 208 2.88 4.00 -1.99
CA GLY A 208 3.16 2.85 -1.12
C GLY A 208 4.21 1.91 -1.70
N ASN A 209 4.23 1.73 -3.02
CA ASN A 209 5.24 0.94 -3.74
C ASN A 209 6.63 1.60 -3.65
N GLU A 210 6.73 2.92 -3.87
CA GLU A 210 7.98 3.68 -3.69
C GLU A 210 8.46 3.61 -2.24
N ALA A 211 7.55 3.77 -1.27
CA ALA A 211 7.84 3.67 0.16
C ALA A 211 8.35 2.27 0.54
N THR A 212 7.76 1.22 -0.02
CA THR A 212 8.19 -0.17 0.17
C THR A 212 9.60 -0.39 -0.35
N GLY A 213 9.90 0.02 -1.59
CA GLY A 213 11.24 -0.07 -2.17
C GLY A 213 12.27 0.71 -1.35
N PHE A 214 11.90 1.90 -0.88
CA PHE A 214 12.77 2.71 -0.03
C PHE A 214 13.02 2.08 1.34
N GLY A 215 11.99 1.51 1.97
CA GLY A 215 12.09 0.75 3.21
C GLY A 215 12.98 -0.48 3.06
N ALA A 216 12.85 -1.21 1.96
CA ALA A 216 13.71 -2.36 1.65
C ALA A 216 15.20 -1.97 1.52
N ILE A 217 15.51 -0.86 0.83
CA ILE A 217 16.88 -0.33 0.75
C ILE A 217 17.39 0.07 2.13
N ARG A 218 16.57 0.76 2.95
CA ARG A 218 16.92 1.09 4.35
C ARG A 218 17.14 -0.16 5.21
N GLY A 219 16.42 -1.24 4.92
CA GLY A 219 16.58 -2.53 5.58
C GLY A 219 17.88 -3.23 5.22
N GLY A 220 18.54 -2.82 4.13
CA GLY A 220 19.84 -3.33 3.70
C GLY A 220 19.82 -4.14 2.41
N VAL A 221 18.69 -4.19 1.69
CA VAL A 221 18.58 -4.94 0.41
C VAL A 221 19.66 -4.50 -0.58
N LYS A 222 20.38 -5.48 -1.14
CA LYS A 222 21.42 -5.30 -2.16
C LYS A 222 21.13 -6.04 -3.46
N PHE A 223 20.17 -6.97 -3.47
CA PHE A 223 19.78 -7.67 -4.69
C PHE A 223 18.26 -7.71 -4.83
N VAL A 224 17.76 -7.43 -6.03
CA VAL A 224 16.35 -7.62 -6.38
C VAL A 224 16.27 -8.48 -7.64
N GLY A 225 15.58 -9.61 -7.54
CA GLY A 225 15.14 -10.39 -8.70
C GLY A 225 13.64 -10.20 -8.88
N GLY A 226 13.15 -9.87 -10.06
CA GLY A 226 11.71 -9.63 -10.24
C GLY A 226 11.20 -9.83 -11.66
N TYR A 227 9.92 -10.18 -11.75
CA TYR A 227 9.17 -10.26 -12.99
C TYR A 227 8.04 -9.21 -12.95
N PRO A 228 7.85 -8.39 -14.01
CA PRO A 228 6.82 -7.36 -14.01
C PRO A 228 5.40 -7.92 -13.88
N ILE A 229 4.70 -7.57 -12.80
CA ILE A 229 3.29 -7.90 -12.57
C ILE A 229 2.57 -6.72 -11.90
N THR A 230 1.43 -6.30 -12.43
CA THR A 230 0.59 -5.28 -11.78
C THR A 230 -0.01 -5.83 -10.48
N PRO A 231 -0.03 -5.08 -9.37
CA PRO A 231 0.44 -3.70 -9.19
C PRO A 231 1.89 -3.55 -8.67
N ALA A 232 2.66 -4.63 -8.52
CA ALA A 232 3.99 -4.64 -7.92
C ALA A 232 5.12 -4.07 -8.79
N THR A 233 4.94 -3.99 -10.13
CA THR A 233 5.97 -3.52 -11.07
C THR A 233 6.57 -2.16 -10.69
N GLU A 234 5.81 -1.25 -10.10
CA GLU A 234 6.32 0.08 -9.72
C GLU A 234 7.41 0.03 -8.64
N ILE A 235 7.41 -1.01 -7.79
CA ILE A 235 8.51 -1.26 -6.84
C ILE A 235 9.80 -1.52 -7.63
N LEU A 236 9.73 -2.41 -8.62
CA LEU A 236 10.87 -2.78 -9.47
C LEU A 236 11.34 -1.60 -10.30
N GLU A 237 10.44 -0.83 -10.92
CA GLU A 237 10.77 0.37 -11.70
C GLU A 237 11.49 1.42 -10.86
N TRP A 238 10.99 1.70 -9.65
CA TRP A 238 11.60 2.65 -8.74
C TRP A 238 12.97 2.16 -8.24
N MET A 239 13.09 0.88 -7.90
CA MET A 239 14.34 0.28 -7.42
C MET A 239 15.37 0.13 -8.55
N ALA A 240 14.97 -0.07 -9.80
CA ALA A 240 15.89 -0.17 -10.94
C ALA A 240 16.77 1.08 -11.08
N HIS A 241 16.23 2.25 -10.73
CA HIS A 241 17.00 3.49 -10.70
C HIS A 241 17.73 3.71 -9.36
N THR A 242 17.07 3.43 -8.23
CA THR A 242 17.57 3.82 -6.90
C THR A 242 18.54 2.82 -6.29
N LEU A 243 18.31 1.52 -6.44
CA LEU A 243 19.13 0.46 -5.84
C LEU A 243 20.61 0.49 -6.29
N PRO A 244 20.94 0.72 -7.58
CA PRO A 244 22.33 0.85 -8.03
C PRO A 244 23.09 2.01 -7.36
N GLN A 245 22.39 3.11 -7.04
CA GLN A 245 22.98 4.26 -6.34
C GLN A 245 23.36 3.90 -4.90
N CYS A 246 22.77 2.83 -4.35
CA CYS A 246 23.07 2.27 -3.03
C CYS A 246 23.99 1.03 -3.11
N GLY A 247 24.60 0.77 -4.27
CA GLY A 247 25.52 -0.36 -4.49
C GLY A 247 24.83 -1.72 -4.58
N GLY A 248 23.53 -1.77 -4.86
CA GLY A 248 22.80 -3.01 -5.13
C GLY A 248 22.57 -3.24 -6.63
N VAL A 249 21.96 -4.36 -6.96
CA VAL A 249 21.65 -4.76 -8.34
C VAL A 249 20.21 -5.24 -8.44
N LEU A 250 19.51 -4.83 -9.52
CA LEU A 250 18.22 -5.37 -9.89
C LEU A 250 18.37 -6.18 -11.18
N MET A 251 17.83 -7.41 -11.19
CA MET A 251 17.73 -8.27 -12.36
C MET A 251 16.26 -8.52 -12.67
N GLN A 252 15.85 -8.21 -13.90
CA GLN A 252 14.56 -8.66 -14.40
C GLN A 252 14.70 -10.12 -14.86
N ALA A 253 13.93 -11.01 -14.26
CA ALA A 253 13.91 -12.42 -14.65
C ALA A 253 12.86 -12.70 -15.74
N GLU A 254 12.89 -13.92 -16.27
CA GLU A 254 11.97 -14.42 -17.29
C GLU A 254 10.57 -14.76 -16.75
N ASP A 255 10.48 -15.12 -15.46
CA ASP A 255 9.24 -15.41 -14.73
C ASP A 255 9.44 -15.29 -13.20
N GLU A 256 8.38 -15.54 -12.42
CA GLU A 256 8.43 -15.52 -10.96
C GLU A 256 9.25 -16.66 -10.35
N LEU A 257 9.39 -17.82 -11.01
CA LEU A 257 10.20 -18.94 -10.54
C LEU A 257 11.69 -18.58 -10.59
N ALA A 258 12.15 -18.03 -11.71
CA ALA A 258 13.50 -17.53 -11.87
C ALA A 258 13.77 -16.38 -10.90
N SER A 259 12.81 -15.46 -10.73
CA SER A 259 12.92 -14.32 -9.81
C SER A 259 13.22 -14.75 -8.37
N ILE A 260 12.42 -15.65 -7.80
CA ILE A 260 12.60 -16.09 -6.40
C ILE A 260 13.88 -16.92 -6.24
N ASN A 261 14.22 -17.78 -7.20
CA ASN A 261 15.44 -18.58 -7.12
C ASN A 261 16.71 -17.72 -7.24
N MET A 262 16.70 -16.64 -8.05
CA MET A 262 17.78 -15.65 -8.07
C MET A 262 17.92 -14.96 -6.70
N VAL A 263 16.80 -14.60 -6.06
CA VAL A 263 16.78 -13.95 -4.74
C VAL A 263 17.33 -14.88 -3.65
N ILE A 264 16.93 -16.15 -3.64
CA ILE A 264 17.49 -17.18 -2.74
C ILE A 264 19.00 -17.34 -2.97
N GLY A 265 19.44 -17.42 -4.22
CA GLY A 265 20.85 -17.53 -4.57
C GLY A 265 21.69 -16.32 -4.12
N ALA A 266 21.18 -15.10 -4.35
CA ALA A 266 21.83 -13.87 -3.90
C ALA A 266 21.93 -13.83 -2.36
N SER A 267 20.87 -14.24 -1.67
CA SER A 267 20.86 -14.33 -0.22
C SER A 267 21.82 -15.38 0.31
N PHE A 268 21.86 -16.58 -0.27
CA PHE A 268 22.89 -17.58 0.06
C PHE A 268 24.31 -17.01 -0.10
N GLY A 269 24.53 -16.18 -1.13
CA GLY A 269 25.77 -15.43 -1.36
C GLY A 269 26.09 -14.30 -0.37
N GLY A 270 25.21 -14.03 0.60
CA GLY A 270 25.44 -13.03 1.66
C GLY A 270 24.72 -11.70 1.47
N ALA A 271 23.98 -11.50 0.38
CA ALA A 271 23.30 -10.24 0.09
C ALA A 271 21.83 -10.29 0.56
N PRO A 272 21.37 -9.38 1.43
CA PRO A 272 19.94 -9.25 1.70
C PRO A 272 19.18 -9.00 0.38
N ALA A 273 18.18 -9.82 0.10
CA ALA A 273 17.57 -9.89 -1.22
C ALA A 273 16.04 -9.90 -1.14
N LEU A 274 15.40 -9.33 -2.17
CA LEU A 274 13.96 -9.16 -2.24
C LEU A 274 13.42 -9.46 -3.64
N THR A 275 12.18 -9.93 -3.72
CA THR A 275 11.34 -9.89 -4.93
C THR A 275 10.01 -9.19 -4.63
N ALA A 276 9.36 -8.69 -5.68
CA ALA A 276 8.03 -8.09 -5.60
C ALA A 276 7.12 -8.75 -6.63
N THR A 277 5.90 -9.12 -6.21
CA THR A 277 4.95 -9.89 -7.01
C THR A 277 3.49 -9.58 -6.60
N ALA A 278 2.54 -10.32 -7.15
CA ALA A 278 1.13 -10.36 -6.73
C ALA A 278 0.67 -11.82 -6.59
N GLY A 279 -0.55 -12.08 -6.10
CA GLY A 279 -1.11 -13.42 -5.89
C GLY A 279 -0.77 -14.53 -6.94
N PRO A 280 -0.90 -14.29 -8.27
CA PRO A 280 -0.50 -15.29 -9.27
C PRO A 280 0.98 -15.66 -9.21
N GLY A 281 1.85 -14.67 -9.02
CA GLY A 281 3.28 -14.90 -8.92
C GLY A 281 3.69 -15.52 -7.59
N LEU A 282 3.05 -15.13 -6.48
CA LEU A 282 3.23 -15.80 -5.18
C LEU A 282 2.89 -17.30 -5.27
N SER A 283 1.85 -17.65 -6.04
CA SER A 283 1.48 -19.06 -6.29
C SER A 283 2.61 -19.84 -6.97
N LEU A 284 3.35 -19.22 -7.90
CA LEU A 284 4.52 -19.83 -8.55
C LEU A 284 5.71 -19.95 -7.59
N MET A 285 5.93 -18.94 -6.74
CA MET A 285 7.09 -18.90 -5.82
C MET A 285 6.99 -19.89 -4.64
N THR A 286 5.83 -20.50 -4.41
CA THR A 286 5.54 -21.32 -3.23
C THR A 286 6.52 -22.49 -3.03
N GLU A 287 6.95 -23.16 -4.10
CA GLU A 287 7.94 -24.25 -4.01
C GLU A 287 9.30 -23.74 -3.50
N SER A 288 9.83 -22.69 -4.13
CA SER A 288 11.11 -22.08 -3.78
C SER A 288 11.10 -21.44 -2.39
N LEU A 289 9.95 -20.93 -1.93
CA LEU A 289 9.82 -20.47 -0.54
C LEU A 289 9.92 -21.62 0.46
N GLY A 290 9.41 -22.80 0.13
CA GLY A 290 9.65 -24.03 0.91
C GLY A 290 11.13 -24.37 1.01
N LEU A 291 11.88 -24.25 -0.10
CA LEU A 291 13.35 -24.37 -0.10
C LEU A 291 13.99 -23.35 0.84
N ALA A 292 13.58 -22.08 0.78
CA ALA A 292 14.15 -21.02 1.61
C ALA A 292 13.88 -21.24 3.12
N VAL A 293 12.72 -21.80 3.48
CA VAL A 293 12.43 -22.23 4.87
C VAL A 293 13.36 -23.38 5.26
N ALA A 294 13.42 -24.44 4.46
CA ALA A 294 14.22 -25.63 4.77
C ALA A 294 15.70 -25.27 4.90
N SER A 295 16.23 -24.47 3.97
CA SER A 295 17.64 -24.08 3.94
C SER A 295 17.98 -22.92 4.89
N GLU A 296 16.98 -22.34 5.56
CA GLU A 296 17.07 -21.14 6.41
C GLU A 296 17.76 -19.97 5.69
N THR A 297 17.37 -19.74 4.43
CA THR A 297 17.91 -18.64 3.62
C THR A 297 16.96 -17.43 3.72
N PRO A 298 17.43 -16.29 4.25
CA PRO A 298 16.57 -15.13 4.44
C PRO A 298 16.19 -14.50 3.11
N VAL A 299 14.90 -14.30 2.87
CA VAL A 299 14.38 -13.64 1.66
C VAL A 299 13.14 -12.84 2.00
N VAL A 300 12.92 -11.73 1.29
CA VAL A 300 11.68 -10.96 1.39
C VAL A 300 10.89 -11.06 0.09
N VAL A 301 9.64 -11.46 0.17
CA VAL A 301 8.67 -11.39 -0.94
C VAL A 301 7.64 -10.33 -0.60
N VAL A 302 7.56 -9.28 -1.43
CA VAL A 302 6.45 -8.32 -1.33
C VAL A 302 5.34 -8.81 -2.25
N ASP A 303 4.23 -9.22 -1.67
CA ASP A 303 3.00 -9.53 -2.41
C ASP A 303 2.11 -8.29 -2.37
N VAL A 304 2.00 -7.59 -3.50
CA VAL A 304 1.07 -6.46 -3.65
C VAL A 304 -0.24 -7.02 -4.17
N MET A 305 -1.09 -7.45 -3.23
CA MET A 305 -2.34 -8.15 -3.48
C MET A 305 -3.28 -7.37 -4.42
N ARG A 306 -4.04 -8.11 -5.22
CA ARG A 306 -5.04 -7.59 -6.15
C ARG A 306 -6.24 -8.54 -6.20
N SER A 307 -7.37 -8.10 -6.75
CA SER A 307 -8.56 -8.95 -6.83
C SER A 307 -8.29 -10.23 -7.60
N GLY A 308 -8.47 -11.39 -6.95
CA GLY A 308 -8.41 -12.73 -7.54
C GLY A 308 -9.81 -13.32 -7.79
N PRO A 309 -9.93 -14.65 -8.01
CA PRO A 309 -8.85 -15.62 -8.21
C PRO A 309 -8.25 -15.57 -9.63
N SER A 310 -7.15 -16.30 -9.84
CA SER A 310 -6.42 -16.35 -11.13
C SER A 310 -5.99 -14.94 -11.58
N THR A 311 -6.19 -14.55 -12.84
CA THR A 311 -5.89 -13.19 -13.31
C THR A 311 -6.69 -12.13 -12.55
N GLY A 312 -7.93 -12.45 -12.20
CA GLY A 312 -8.87 -11.59 -11.51
C GLY A 312 -8.98 -10.18 -12.12
N ILE A 313 -8.96 -9.14 -11.28
CA ILE A 313 -8.95 -7.74 -11.71
C ILE A 313 -7.62 -7.11 -11.32
N ALA A 314 -6.66 -7.14 -12.24
CA ALA A 314 -5.28 -6.76 -11.96
C ALA A 314 -5.09 -5.31 -11.44
N THR A 315 -6.04 -4.42 -11.71
CA THR A 315 -6.01 -2.99 -11.36
C THR A 315 -6.84 -2.65 -10.12
N LYS A 316 -7.34 -3.66 -9.37
CA LYS A 316 -8.18 -3.46 -8.20
C LYS A 316 -7.65 -4.21 -6.99
N SER A 317 -7.93 -3.64 -5.82
CA SER A 317 -7.47 -4.17 -4.54
C SER A 317 -8.41 -5.24 -4.01
N GLU A 318 -7.83 -6.26 -3.38
CA GLU A 318 -8.50 -7.21 -2.51
C GLU A 318 -7.44 -7.81 -1.56
N GLN A 319 -7.83 -8.16 -0.34
CA GLN A 319 -6.96 -8.76 0.68
C GLN A 319 -7.16 -10.29 0.72
N SER A 320 -7.13 -10.94 -0.44
CA SER A 320 -7.50 -12.35 -0.61
C SER A 320 -6.33 -13.33 -0.62
N ASP A 321 -5.10 -12.87 -0.39
CA ASP A 321 -3.91 -13.71 -0.48
C ASP A 321 -3.35 -14.10 0.91
N LEU A 322 -4.03 -13.73 2.01
CA LEU A 322 -3.63 -14.08 3.38
C LEU A 322 -3.43 -15.59 3.55
N ASN A 323 -4.38 -16.41 3.07
CA ASN A 323 -4.30 -17.85 3.23
C ASN A 323 -3.13 -18.47 2.46
N ILE A 324 -2.84 -18.02 1.23
CA ILE A 324 -1.70 -18.56 0.47
C ILE A 324 -0.37 -18.07 1.07
N ALA A 325 -0.33 -16.84 1.59
CA ALA A 325 0.83 -16.37 2.31
C ALA A 325 1.09 -17.22 3.56
N VAL A 326 0.08 -17.45 4.41
CA VAL A 326 0.27 -18.15 5.69
C VAL A 326 0.35 -19.69 5.53
N TYR A 327 -0.41 -20.28 4.61
CA TYR A 327 -0.61 -21.73 4.50
C TYR A 327 -0.27 -22.32 3.13
N GLY A 328 0.29 -21.54 2.20
CA GLY A 328 0.56 -22.01 0.84
C GLY A 328 1.75 -22.97 0.74
N LEU A 329 2.73 -22.85 1.65
CA LEU A 329 3.93 -23.69 1.66
C LEU A 329 3.59 -25.14 2.06
N HIS A 330 4.22 -26.10 1.38
CA HIS A 330 4.01 -27.52 1.66
C HIS A 330 4.82 -27.99 2.88
N GLY A 331 4.23 -28.89 3.68
CA GLY A 331 4.80 -29.33 4.96
C GLY A 331 4.70 -28.29 6.07
N ASP A 332 5.27 -28.59 7.24
CA ASP A 332 5.36 -27.64 8.35
C ASP A 332 6.49 -26.64 8.08
N ALA A 333 6.14 -25.55 7.39
CA ALA A 333 7.08 -24.54 6.89
C ALA A 333 6.87 -23.18 7.60
N PRO A 334 7.32 -23.02 8.86
CA PRO A 334 7.16 -21.78 9.60
C PRO A 334 7.95 -20.65 8.94
N HIS A 335 7.30 -19.51 8.79
CA HIS A 335 7.85 -18.30 8.18
C HIS A 335 7.09 -17.08 8.70
N VAL A 336 7.50 -15.88 8.30
CA VAL A 336 6.91 -14.63 8.77
C VAL A 336 6.01 -14.03 7.69
N VAL A 337 4.85 -13.51 8.11
CA VAL A 337 3.95 -12.73 7.26
C VAL A 337 3.68 -11.39 7.91
N THR A 338 3.93 -10.29 7.19
CA THR A 338 3.69 -8.91 7.64
C THR A 338 2.73 -8.19 6.70
N ALA A 339 2.13 -7.08 7.13
CA ALA A 339 1.27 -6.23 6.30
C ALA A 339 1.33 -4.76 6.74
N PRO A 340 1.60 -3.80 5.85
CA PRO A 340 1.60 -2.39 6.20
C PRO A 340 0.18 -1.86 6.43
N LEU A 341 0.04 -0.91 7.34
CA LEU A 341 -1.27 -0.36 7.74
C LEU A 341 -1.68 0.91 6.97
N SER A 342 -0.74 1.56 6.29
CA SER A 342 -0.95 2.79 5.52
C SER A 342 0.17 3.00 4.49
N ILE A 343 0.03 4.01 3.64
CA ILE A 343 1.06 4.37 2.64
C ILE A 343 2.38 4.74 3.33
N SER A 344 2.32 5.51 4.43
CA SER A 344 3.50 5.84 5.23
C SER A 344 4.10 4.60 5.93
N ASP A 345 3.27 3.64 6.30
CA ASP A 345 3.68 2.44 7.03
C ASP A 345 4.35 1.39 6.12
N CYS A 346 4.16 1.49 4.80
CA CYS A 346 4.86 0.65 3.82
C CYS A 346 6.39 0.72 3.97
N LEU A 347 6.95 1.91 4.25
CA LEU A 347 8.39 2.08 4.47
C LEU A 347 8.85 1.35 5.71
N LEU A 348 8.17 1.58 6.84
CA LEU A 348 8.51 0.95 8.12
C LEU A 348 8.41 -0.57 8.02
N THR A 349 7.30 -1.07 7.49
CA THR A 349 7.02 -2.51 7.39
C THR A 349 7.98 -3.20 6.44
N ALA A 350 8.36 -2.60 5.32
CA ALA A 350 9.37 -3.17 4.42
C ALA A 350 10.75 -3.20 5.08
N GLN A 351 11.16 -2.13 5.75
CA GLN A 351 12.42 -2.08 6.48
C GLN A 351 12.46 -3.13 7.59
N TRP A 352 11.35 -3.28 8.33
CA TRP A 352 11.19 -4.28 9.37
C TRP A 352 11.17 -5.71 8.81
N SER A 353 10.55 -5.93 7.66
CA SER A 353 10.50 -7.25 7.01
C SER A 353 11.90 -7.72 6.60
N VAL A 354 12.75 -6.83 6.07
CA VAL A 354 14.16 -7.17 5.81
C VAL A 354 14.93 -7.45 7.10
N HIS A 355 14.67 -6.68 8.17
CA HIS A 355 15.25 -6.95 9.48
C HIS A 355 14.88 -8.35 10.00
N LEU A 356 13.59 -8.69 10.01
CA LEU A 356 13.09 -9.99 10.45
C LEU A 356 13.69 -11.13 9.62
N ALA A 357 13.71 -10.99 8.28
CA ALA A 357 14.28 -12.01 7.40
C ALA A 357 15.75 -12.28 7.78
N GLU A 358 16.59 -11.25 7.78
CA GLU A 358 18.03 -11.38 8.02
C GLU A 358 18.37 -11.84 9.45
N THR A 359 17.64 -11.36 10.45
CA THR A 359 17.88 -11.70 11.85
C THR A 359 17.43 -13.12 12.19
N LEU A 360 16.29 -13.57 11.63
CA LEU A 360 15.72 -14.89 11.91
C LEU A 360 16.14 -15.97 10.90
N GLN A 361 16.77 -15.58 9.79
CA GLN A 361 17.14 -16.49 8.69
C GLN A 361 15.93 -17.27 8.18
N THR A 362 14.90 -16.52 7.79
CA THR A 362 13.60 -17.06 7.36
C THR A 362 13.06 -16.26 6.18
N PRO A 363 12.20 -16.86 5.34
CA PRO A 363 11.36 -16.09 4.43
C PRO A 363 10.41 -15.17 5.18
N VAL A 364 10.23 -13.96 4.65
CA VAL A 364 9.22 -12.99 5.06
C VAL A 364 8.35 -12.65 3.85
N ILE A 365 7.05 -12.84 3.97
CA ILE A 365 6.06 -12.40 2.97
C ILE A 365 5.40 -11.13 3.51
N MET A 366 5.59 -10.00 2.82
CA MET A 366 4.94 -8.74 3.14
C MET A 366 3.72 -8.55 2.23
N LEU A 367 2.52 -8.62 2.81
CA LEU A 367 1.23 -8.45 2.15
C LEU A 367 0.85 -6.96 2.09
N SER A 368 1.17 -6.31 0.98
CA SER A 368 0.60 -5.01 0.60
C SER A 368 -0.61 -5.22 -0.31
N ASP A 369 -1.24 -4.16 -0.82
CA ASP A 369 -2.32 -4.29 -1.79
C ASP A 369 -2.36 -3.15 -2.79
N GLN A 370 -3.08 -3.34 -3.90
CA GLN A 370 -3.18 -2.38 -4.99
C GLN A 370 -3.59 -0.98 -4.51
N SER A 371 -4.48 -0.89 -3.51
CA SER A 371 -5.03 0.37 -3.03
C SER A 371 -3.95 1.23 -2.40
N ILE A 372 -3.18 0.70 -1.45
CA ILE A 372 -2.10 1.46 -0.80
C ILE A 372 -0.80 1.47 -1.60
N GLY A 373 -0.53 0.42 -2.39
CA GLY A 373 0.68 0.31 -3.20
C GLY A 373 0.78 1.40 -4.26
N GLN A 374 -0.29 1.59 -5.05
CA GLN A 374 -0.28 2.54 -6.18
C GLN A 374 -0.82 3.93 -5.83
N ALA A 375 -1.39 4.12 -4.64
CA ALA A 375 -1.78 5.43 -4.17
C ALA A 375 -0.56 6.29 -3.83
N ARG A 376 -0.59 7.56 -4.22
CA ARG A 376 0.40 8.57 -3.81
C ARG A 376 -0.14 9.39 -2.66
N ALA A 377 0.60 9.49 -1.57
CA ALA A 377 0.24 10.35 -0.45
C ALA A 377 1.33 11.39 -0.17
N VAL A 378 0.87 12.57 0.24
CA VAL A 378 1.68 13.62 0.84
C VAL A 378 1.69 13.34 2.34
N ILE A 379 2.83 12.87 2.83
CA ILE A 379 3.01 12.43 4.21
C ILE A 379 4.07 13.30 4.88
N ASP A 380 4.05 13.36 6.21
CA ASP A 380 5.20 13.86 6.94
C ASP A 380 6.41 12.97 6.66
N LYS A 381 7.60 13.58 6.62
CA LYS A 381 8.84 12.83 6.43
C LYS A 381 8.93 11.71 7.49
N PRO A 382 8.93 10.42 7.11
CA PRO A 382 9.01 9.34 8.07
C PRO A 382 10.29 9.44 8.91
N PRO A 383 10.23 9.06 10.20
CA PRO A 383 11.41 9.06 11.06
C PRO A 383 12.52 8.18 10.48
N ASN A 384 13.77 8.53 10.76
CA ASN A 384 14.90 7.70 10.37
C ASN A 384 15.12 6.62 11.44
N LEU A 385 14.34 5.54 11.35
CA LEU A 385 14.46 4.37 12.22
C LEU A 385 15.57 3.44 11.73
N SER A 386 16.27 2.79 12.66
CA SER A 386 17.19 1.69 12.37
C SER A 386 16.87 0.51 13.27
N PHE A 387 16.68 -0.66 12.68
CA PHE A 387 16.49 -1.92 13.40
C PHE A 387 17.80 -2.66 13.70
N GLY A 388 18.95 -2.10 13.27
CA GLY A 388 20.25 -2.78 13.43
C GLY A 388 20.33 -4.11 12.68
N THR A 389 19.69 -4.21 11.51
CA THR A 389 19.64 -5.42 10.68
C THR A 389 21.01 -6.04 10.51
N ARG A 390 21.15 -7.28 10.99
CA ARG A 390 22.38 -8.06 10.88
C ARG A 390 22.05 -9.54 10.79
N ARG A 391 22.59 -10.18 9.76
CA ARG A 391 22.67 -11.63 9.66
C ARG A 391 23.72 -12.17 10.60
N LEU A 392 23.38 -13.19 11.38
CA LEU A 392 24.35 -13.93 12.17
C LEU A 392 25.26 -14.74 11.22
N THR A 393 26.53 -14.37 11.13
CA THR A 393 27.51 -15.03 10.27
C THR A 393 28.49 -15.86 11.09
N MET A 394 29.05 -16.91 10.47
CA MET A 394 30.09 -17.74 11.06
C MET A 394 31.32 -16.89 11.46
N GLU A 395 31.86 -17.15 12.65
CA GLU A 395 33.13 -16.58 13.09
C GLU A 395 34.30 -17.11 12.26
N ALA A 396 35.35 -16.30 12.12
CA ALA A 396 36.55 -16.73 11.41
C ALA A 396 37.21 -17.92 12.11
N ASN A 397 37.61 -18.94 11.34
CA ASN A 397 38.26 -20.17 11.83
C ASN A 397 37.41 -20.98 12.83
N ALA A 398 36.07 -20.94 12.71
CA ALA A 398 35.20 -21.79 13.52
C ALA A 398 35.55 -23.28 13.34
N GLU A 399 35.95 -23.95 14.41
CA GLU A 399 36.14 -25.40 14.41
C GLU A 399 34.78 -26.11 14.43
N ASN A 400 34.66 -27.21 13.67
CA ASN A 400 33.44 -28.04 13.61
C ASN A 400 32.16 -27.26 13.22
N TYR A 401 32.26 -26.34 12.25
CA TYR A 401 31.11 -25.59 11.75
C TYR A 401 29.92 -26.50 11.37
N ALA A 402 28.73 -26.10 11.82
CA ALA A 402 27.47 -26.77 11.58
C ALA A 402 26.42 -25.71 11.24
N ARG A 403 26.10 -25.56 9.94
CA ARG A 403 25.17 -24.55 9.43
C ARG A 403 23.81 -24.57 10.14
N TYR A 404 23.34 -25.75 10.54
CA TYR A 404 22.03 -25.99 11.09
C TYR A 404 22.10 -26.44 12.56
N ALA A 405 23.12 -25.96 13.28
CA ALA A 405 23.32 -26.25 14.70
C ALA A 405 22.08 -25.89 15.53
N LEU A 406 21.68 -26.78 16.45
CA LEU A 406 20.59 -26.51 17.37
C LEU A 406 21.09 -25.53 18.45
N THR A 407 20.72 -24.26 18.33
CA THR A 407 21.09 -23.18 19.26
C THR A 407 19.90 -22.80 20.14
N GLU A 408 20.16 -22.14 21.27
CA GLU A 408 19.10 -21.68 22.18
C GLU A 408 18.12 -20.71 21.50
N SER A 409 18.63 -19.81 20.64
CA SER A 409 17.82 -18.88 19.85
C SER A 409 17.17 -19.51 18.61
N GLY A 410 17.54 -20.74 18.25
CA GLY A 410 17.16 -21.39 17.00
C GLY A 410 17.81 -20.79 15.74
N VAL A 411 18.62 -19.74 15.87
CA VAL A 411 19.37 -19.11 14.76
C VAL A 411 20.81 -19.63 14.77
N SER A 412 21.22 -20.26 13.68
CA SER A 412 22.58 -20.79 13.51
C SER A 412 23.44 -19.82 12.67
N PRO A 413 24.74 -19.64 12.96
CA PRO A 413 25.60 -18.79 12.13
C PRO A 413 25.67 -19.25 10.67
N MET A 414 25.52 -18.31 9.73
CA MET A 414 25.68 -18.55 8.30
C MET A 414 27.13 -18.33 7.86
N ALA A 415 27.74 -19.34 7.26
CA ALA A 415 28.92 -19.12 6.44
C ALA A 415 28.53 -18.48 5.10
N ILE A 416 29.26 -17.46 4.69
CA ILE A 416 29.12 -16.86 3.36
C ILE A 416 30.08 -17.57 2.40
N PRO A 417 29.66 -17.92 1.17
CA PRO A 417 30.53 -18.57 0.20
C PRO A 417 31.90 -17.87 0.07
N GLY A 418 32.97 -18.65 0.14
CA GLY A 418 34.35 -18.15 0.19
C GLY A 418 34.96 -18.10 1.61
N ALA A 419 34.16 -18.22 2.68
CA ALA A 419 34.67 -18.31 4.05
C ALA A 419 35.41 -19.65 4.30
N PRO A 420 36.71 -19.65 4.66
CA PRO A 420 37.45 -20.88 4.99
C PRO A 420 36.80 -21.64 6.15
N GLY A 421 36.66 -22.97 6.00
CA GLY A 421 36.05 -23.85 7.01
C GLY A 421 34.52 -23.78 7.09
N GLY A 422 33.89 -22.91 6.30
CA GLY A 422 32.44 -22.70 6.31
C GLY A 422 31.70 -23.46 5.21
N GLN A 423 32.24 -24.55 4.67
CA GLN A 423 31.61 -25.26 3.56
C GLN A 423 30.33 -25.98 4.03
N TYR A 424 29.22 -25.75 3.33
CA TYR A 424 27.96 -26.47 3.53
C TYR A 424 27.11 -26.42 2.25
N THR A 425 26.10 -27.27 2.19
CA THR A 425 25.06 -27.24 1.16
C THR A 425 23.76 -26.73 1.79
N ALA A 426 23.16 -25.73 1.16
CA ALA A 426 21.81 -25.27 1.46
C ALA A 426 20.81 -26.07 0.61
N ASP A 427 20.24 -27.13 1.19
CA ASP A 427 19.36 -28.09 0.50
C ASP A 427 17.91 -27.99 1.03
N GLY A 428 16.95 -28.42 0.21
CA GLY A 428 15.54 -28.60 0.60
C GLY A 428 15.27 -29.93 1.32
N LEU A 429 16.19 -30.90 1.25
CA LEU A 429 16.08 -32.14 2.00
C LEU A 429 16.18 -31.92 3.51
N THR A 430 15.47 -32.75 4.29
CA THR A 430 15.73 -32.84 5.74
C THR A 430 17.20 -33.18 5.96
N HIS A 431 17.81 -32.52 6.94
CA HIS A 431 19.25 -32.61 7.19
C HIS A 431 19.56 -32.64 8.68
N ASN A 432 20.73 -33.19 9.00
CA ASN A 432 21.30 -33.05 10.34
C ASN A 432 21.90 -31.65 10.54
N GLN A 433 22.46 -31.38 11.73
CA GLN A 433 23.03 -30.07 12.07
C GLN A 433 24.16 -29.60 11.13
N LYS A 434 24.86 -30.52 10.45
CA LYS A 434 25.93 -30.18 9.49
C LYS A 434 25.40 -29.88 8.08
N GLY A 435 24.11 -30.09 7.81
CA GLY A 435 23.53 -29.96 6.47
C GLY A 435 23.65 -31.21 5.61
N THR A 436 24.01 -32.35 6.18
CA THR A 436 23.97 -33.63 5.45
C THR A 436 22.55 -34.15 5.42
N PRO A 437 22.01 -34.56 4.25
CA PRO A 437 20.69 -35.17 4.16
C PRO A 437 20.51 -36.32 5.16
N SER A 438 19.37 -36.34 5.84
CA SER A 438 19.05 -37.31 6.88
C SER A 438 17.59 -37.75 6.79
N SER A 439 17.37 -39.04 7.01
CA SER A 439 16.04 -39.63 7.18
C SER A 439 15.76 -40.03 8.63
N GLN A 440 16.60 -39.59 9.58
CA GLN A 440 16.45 -39.90 10.99
C GLN A 440 15.34 -39.05 11.62
N ALA A 441 14.45 -39.68 12.39
CA ALA A 441 13.33 -38.99 13.03
C ALA A 441 13.79 -37.85 13.97
N GLN A 442 14.90 -38.07 14.69
CA GLN A 442 15.46 -37.07 15.62
C GLN A 442 15.95 -35.81 14.89
N ASP A 443 16.57 -35.96 13.72
CA ASP A 443 17.07 -34.82 12.94
C ASP A 443 15.89 -34.03 12.36
N HIS A 444 14.87 -34.75 11.88
CA HIS A 444 13.65 -34.14 11.37
C HIS A 444 12.92 -33.32 12.43
N ILE A 445 12.64 -33.91 13.60
CA ILE A 445 11.98 -33.21 14.73
C ILE A 445 12.83 -32.02 15.19
N GLY A 446 14.12 -32.23 15.43
CA GLY A 446 14.99 -31.16 15.92
C GLY A 446 15.07 -29.95 14.98
N GLN A 447 15.10 -30.18 13.67
CA GLN A 447 15.11 -29.08 12.69
C GLN A 447 13.73 -28.41 12.52
N LEU A 448 12.63 -29.17 12.62
CA LEU A 448 11.28 -28.60 12.63
C LEU A 448 11.06 -27.69 13.84
N ASP A 449 11.37 -28.20 15.04
CA ASP A 449 11.25 -27.45 16.29
C ASP A 449 12.15 -26.20 16.26
N LYS A 450 13.40 -26.32 15.81
CA LYS A 450 14.30 -25.16 15.66
C LYS A 450 13.72 -24.06 14.77
N ARG A 451 13.17 -24.43 13.61
CA ARG A 451 12.62 -23.45 12.65
C ARG A 451 11.35 -22.77 13.17
N ARG A 452 10.52 -23.50 13.91
CA ARG A 452 9.32 -22.95 14.56
C ARG A 452 9.70 -22.07 15.76
N ASP A 453 10.45 -22.63 16.69
CA ASP A 453 10.73 -22.02 17.99
C ASP A 453 11.50 -20.69 17.87
N LYS A 454 12.35 -20.53 16.83
CA LYS A 454 13.03 -19.26 16.59
C LYS A 454 12.05 -18.10 16.33
N LEU A 455 10.91 -18.38 15.70
CA LEU A 455 9.90 -17.37 15.36
C LEU A 455 8.98 -17.14 16.55
N ASP A 456 8.52 -18.23 17.19
CA ASP A 456 7.59 -18.17 18.31
C ASP A 456 8.19 -17.45 19.54
N ARG A 457 9.51 -17.56 19.75
CA ARG A 457 10.22 -16.92 20.86
C ARG A 457 10.76 -15.52 20.55
N PHE A 458 10.63 -15.05 19.30
CA PHE A 458 11.15 -13.74 18.92
C PHE A 458 10.29 -12.61 19.49
N ASP A 459 10.92 -11.60 20.08
CA ASP A 459 10.22 -10.39 20.53
C ASP A 459 9.99 -9.46 19.33
N PHE A 460 8.76 -9.47 18.82
CA PHE A 460 8.33 -8.58 17.74
C PHE A 460 8.14 -7.12 18.19
N SER A 461 8.37 -6.81 19.46
CA SER A 461 8.26 -5.49 20.09
C SER A 461 6.87 -4.87 19.89
N ALA A 462 6.72 -3.55 20.06
CA ALA A 462 5.47 -2.85 19.76
C ALA A 462 5.10 -2.83 18.26
N HIS A 463 5.96 -3.30 17.36
CA HIS A 463 5.72 -3.25 15.92
C HIS A 463 4.67 -4.23 15.41
N TRP A 464 4.26 -5.24 16.19
CA TRP A 464 3.29 -6.25 15.77
C TRP A 464 1.90 -5.68 15.40
N ALA A 465 1.49 -4.58 16.03
CA ALA A 465 0.23 -3.88 15.73
C ALA A 465 0.25 -2.42 16.15
N ASP A 466 -0.58 -1.61 15.51
CA ASP A 466 -1.01 -0.31 16.04
C ASP A 466 -2.24 -0.52 16.92
N ILE A 467 -2.20 -0.04 18.17
CA ILE A 467 -3.31 -0.09 19.11
C ILE A 467 -3.69 1.33 19.51
N GLU A 468 -4.96 1.70 19.31
CA GLU A 468 -5.44 3.06 19.54
C GLU A 468 -6.68 3.11 20.42
N GLY A 469 -6.54 3.88 21.51
CA GLY A 469 -7.57 4.12 22.53
C GLY A 469 -8.02 2.86 23.26
N GLU A 470 -9.16 2.96 23.92
CA GLU A 470 -9.75 1.92 24.75
C GLU A 470 -11.25 1.80 24.44
N GLY A 471 -11.90 0.76 24.96
CA GLY A 471 -13.36 0.68 24.96
C GLY A 471 -13.91 -0.74 25.01
N ASP A 472 -15.21 -0.83 25.32
CA ASP A 472 -15.96 -2.10 25.39
C ASP A 472 -16.07 -2.80 24.02
N LEU A 473 -15.99 -2.05 22.91
CA LEU A 473 -15.93 -2.57 21.54
C LEU A 473 -14.49 -2.48 21.01
N ALA A 474 -13.89 -3.60 20.62
CA ALA A 474 -12.62 -3.63 19.91
C ALA A 474 -12.83 -3.87 18.41
N ILE A 475 -12.09 -3.17 17.57
CA ILE A 475 -11.97 -3.44 16.14
C ILE A 475 -10.64 -4.12 15.89
N VAL A 476 -10.65 -5.26 15.20
CA VAL A 476 -9.44 -5.95 14.75
C VAL A 476 -9.40 -5.97 13.23
N THR A 477 -8.32 -5.45 12.65
CA THR A 477 -8.15 -5.28 11.20
C THR A 477 -6.68 -5.40 10.79
N TRP A 478 -6.39 -5.34 9.50
CA TRP A 478 -5.04 -5.32 8.93
C TRP A 478 -5.03 -4.65 7.54
N GLY A 479 -3.82 -4.36 7.04
CA GLY A 479 -3.62 -3.84 5.68
C GLY A 479 -4.32 -2.49 5.41
N SER A 480 -4.71 -2.26 4.14
CA SER A 480 -5.38 -1.02 3.70
C SER A 480 -6.72 -0.71 4.36
N SER A 481 -7.33 -1.65 5.09
CA SER A 481 -8.56 -1.41 5.85
C SER A 481 -8.32 -0.58 7.11
N ALA A 482 -7.08 -0.44 7.59
CA ALA A 482 -6.75 0.25 8.83
C ALA A 482 -7.05 1.77 8.80
N GLU A 483 -6.61 2.51 7.78
CA GLU A 483 -6.82 3.97 7.71
C GLU A 483 -8.31 4.39 7.63
N PRO A 484 -9.17 3.76 6.80
CA PRO A 484 -10.62 4.03 6.84
C PRO A 484 -11.23 3.77 8.21
N LEU A 485 -10.79 2.72 8.92
CA LEU A 485 -11.27 2.40 10.27
C LEU A 485 -10.75 3.39 11.30
N ARG A 486 -9.53 3.92 11.15
CA ARG A 486 -8.97 4.96 12.01
C ARG A 486 -9.82 6.24 11.95
N GLU A 487 -10.18 6.69 10.74
CA GLU A 487 -11.09 7.83 10.55
C GLU A 487 -12.51 7.54 11.11
N ALA A 488 -13.02 6.32 10.90
CA ALA A 488 -14.32 5.91 11.43
C ALA A 488 -14.36 5.85 12.96
N VAL A 489 -13.27 5.41 13.60
CA VAL A 489 -13.10 5.38 15.06
C VAL A 489 -13.09 6.79 15.64
N GLU A 490 -12.38 7.74 15.02
CA GLU A 490 -12.41 9.14 15.43
C GLU A 490 -13.86 9.69 15.39
N ALA A 491 -14.58 9.44 14.28
CA ALA A 491 -15.97 9.86 14.14
C ALA A 491 -16.92 9.16 15.14
N ALA A 492 -16.72 7.86 15.41
CA ALA A 492 -17.52 7.10 16.37
C ALA A 492 -17.32 7.61 17.81
N ARG A 493 -16.08 7.90 18.21
CA ARG A 493 -15.76 8.49 19.52
C ARG A 493 -16.37 9.88 19.69
N ALA A 494 -16.39 10.69 18.62
CA ALA A 494 -17.08 11.97 18.61
C ALA A 494 -18.62 11.83 18.78
N GLU A 495 -19.18 10.65 18.51
CA GLU A 495 -20.58 10.28 18.77
C GLU A 495 -20.79 9.63 20.14
N GLY A 496 -19.75 9.53 20.96
CA GLY A 496 -19.79 8.91 22.29
C GLY A 496 -19.75 7.38 22.27
N ILE A 497 -19.35 6.76 21.16
CA ILE A 497 -19.12 5.32 21.08
C ILE A 497 -17.70 5.03 21.57
N ASP A 498 -17.60 4.28 22.66
CA ASP A 498 -16.33 3.83 23.22
C ASP A 498 -15.80 2.64 22.42
N VAL A 499 -14.74 2.85 21.65
CA VAL A 499 -14.23 1.88 20.67
C VAL A 499 -12.71 1.94 20.60
N LYS A 500 -12.07 0.77 20.61
CA LYS A 500 -10.63 0.54 20.46
C LYS A 500 -10.31 0.02 19.06
N LEU A 501 -9.19 0.43 18.49
CA LEU A 501 -8.68 -0.12 17.22
C LEU A 501 -7.40 -0.93 17.47
N ILE A 502 -7.32 -2.13 16.89
CA ILE A 502 -6.16 -3.01 16.87
C ILE A 502 -5.89 -3.38 15.41
N ALA A 503 -4.84 -2.81 14.82
CA ALA A 503 -4.47 -3.02 13.43
C ALA A 503 -3.17 -3.80 13.32
N LEU A 504 -3.23 -5.05 12.85
CA LEU A 504 -2.10 -5.98 12.86
C LEU A 504 -1.14 -5.70 11.70
N ARG A 505 0.13 -5.52 12.03
CA ARG A 505 1.26 -5.48 11.10
C ARG A 505 1.96 -6.83 11.00
N LEU A 506 2.00 -7.60 12.08
CA LEU A 506 2.42 -9.01 12.08
C LEU A 506 1.17 -9.89 11.91
N ILE A 507 1.14 -10.67 10.83
CA ILE A 507 0.08 -11.65 10.57
C ILE A 507 0.52 -13.03 11.05
N ALA A 508 1.75 -13.46 10.75
CA ALA A 508 2.32 -14.73 11.22
C ALA A 508 3.80 -14.56 11.61
N PRO A 509 4.31 -15.24 12.65
CA PRO A 509 3.61 -16.18 13.54
C PRO A 509 2.53 -15.49 14.40
N ALA A 510 1.54 -16.26 14.85
CA ALA A 510 0.49 -15.75 15.73
C ALA A 510 1.09 -15.26 17.07
N GLN A 511 0.48 -14.24 17.68
CA GLN A 511 0.90 -13.69 18.98
C GLN A 511 -0.24 -13.71 20.00
N PRO A 512 -0.68 -14.89 20.49
CA PRO A 512 -1.90 -15.04 21.28
C PRO A 512 -1.92 -14.17 22.54
N GLU A 513 -0.80 -14.14 23.27
CA GLU A 513 -0.67 -13.38 24.51
C GLU A 513 -0.75 -11.86 24.26
N LEU A 514 -0.12 -11.36 23.19
CA LEU A 514 -0.16 -9.94 22.83
C LEU A 514 -1.56 -9.51 22.40
N LEU A 515 -2.25 -10.32 21.59
CA LEU A 515 -3.61 -10.00 21.18
C LEU A 515 -4.60 -10.09 22.37
N ALA A 516 -4.46 -11.09 23.23
CA ALA A 516 -5.28 -11.21 24.44
C ALA A 516 -5.10 -9.99 25.35
N ALA A 517 -3.85 -9.54 25.55
CA ALA A 517 -3.55 -8.31 26.29
C ALA A 517 -4.19 -7.09 25.63
N ALA A 518 -4.07 -6.95 24.30
CA ALA A 518 -4.67 -5.84 23.55
C ALA A 518 -6.21 -5.80 23.62
N LEU A 519 -6.85 -6.97 23.71
CA LEU A 519 -8.29 -7.15 23.84
C LEU A 519 -8.81 -7.03 25.28
N THR A 520 -7.94 -6.80 26.26
CA THR A 520 -8.37 -6.63 27.66
C THR A 520 -9.41 -5.52 27.78
N GLY A 521 -10.55 -5.85 28.40
CA GLY A 521 -11.68 -4.92 28.59
C GLY A 521 -12.70 -4.94 27.44
N ALA A 522 -12.35 -5.47 26.27
CA ALA A 522 -13.30 -5.60 25.17
C ALA A 522 -14.34 -6.70 25.46
N LYS A 523 -15.62 -6.34 25.38
CA LYS A 523 -16.75 -7.26 25.53
C LYS A 523 -17.19 -7.83 24.18
N ARG A 524 -16.94 -7.07 23.10
CA ARG A 524 -17.30 -7.41 21.73
C ARG A 524 -16.15 -7.08 20.79
N VAL A 525 -15.97 -7.90 19.75
CA VAL A 525 -14.97 -7.68 18.70
C VAL A 525 -15.64 -7.53 17.33
N LEU A 526 -15.37 -6.41 16.65
CA LEU A 526 -15.68 -6.19 15.24
C LEU A 526 -14.44 -6.51 14.41
N ILE A 527 -14.54 -7.47 13.50
CA ILE A 527 -13.43 -7.86 12.62
C ILE A 527 -13.74 -7.38 11.22
N VAL A 528 -12.86 -6.60 10.62
CA VAL A 528 -13.09 -6.02 9.30
C VAL A 528 -11.94 -6.40 8.38
N GLU A 529 -12.28 -6.93 7.21
CA GLU A 529 -11.30 -7.33 6.20
C GLU A 529 -11.87 -7.22 4.78
N GLN A 530 -10.97 -7.13 3.79
CA GLN A 530 -11.35 -7.12 2.39
C GLN A 530 -11.18 -8.48 1.69
N SER A 531 -11.92 -9.49 2.15
CA SER A 531 -11.96 -10.81 1.49
C SER A 531 -13.39 -11.36 1.45
N HIS A 532 -13.75 -12.11 0.40
CA HIS A 532 -15.08 -12.73 0.33
C HIS A 532 -15.26 -13.83 1.37
N SER A 533 -14.22 -14.64 1.57
CA SER A 533 -14.34 -15.80 2.43
C SER A 533 -14.19 -15.43 3.91
N GLY A 534 -13.59 -14.29 4.26
CA GLY A 534 -13.26 -13.98 5.65
C GLY A 534 -11.99 -14.70 6.10
N GLN A 535 -10.90 -14.56 5.33
CA GLN A 535 -9.63 -15.25 5.59
C GLN A 535 -9.02 -14.83 6.92
N PHE A 536 -8.96 -13.53 7.18
CA PHE A 536 -8.40 -12.98 8.41
C PHE A 536 -9.24 -13.37 9.63
N TRP A 537 -10.57 -13.28 9.52
CA TRP A 537 -11.48 -13.76 10.55
C TRP A 537 -11.23 -15.22 10.92
N ARG A 538 -11.14 -16.11 9.92
CA ARG A 538 -10.90 -17.54 10.18
C ARG A 538 -9.50 -17.80 10.72
N TYR A 539 -8.50 -17.05 10.25
CA TYR A 539 -7.16 -17.06 10.81
C TYR A 539 -7.18 -16.70 12.30
N LEU A 540 -7.84 -15.60 12.68
CA LEU A 540 -7.93 -15.19 14.07
C LEU A 540 -8.62 -16.26 14.94
N ARG A 541 -9.70 -16.87 14.44
CA ARG A 541 -10.37 -17.98 15.13
C ARG A 541 -9.53 -19.23 15.32
N ALA A 542 -8.57 -19.47 14.44
CA ALA A 542 -7.73 -20.66 14.50
C ALA A 542 -6.60 -20.51 15.52
N HIS A 543 -6.17 -19.27 15.79
CA HIS A 543 -4.95 -18.99 16.55
C HIS A 543 -5.17 -18.22 17.87
N TYR A 544 -6.36 -17.65 18.09
CA TYR A 544 -6.61 -16.75 19.21
C TYR A 544 -7.91 -17.08 19.95
N ASP A 545 -7.86 -16.98 21.28
CA ASP A 545 -9.03 -17.03 22.14
C ASP A 545 -9.74 -15.67 22.13
N LEU A 546 -10.62 -15.48 21.16
CA LEU A 546 -11.40 -14.26 21.00
C LEU A 546 -12.61 -14.23 21.97
N PRO A 547 -13.10 -13.04 22.37
CA PRO A 547 -14.34 -12.89 23.12
C PRO A 547 -15.53 -13.60 22.45
N ALA A 548 -16.54 -14.01 23.22
CA ALA A 548 -17.67 -14.77 22.69
C ALA A 548 -18.50 -13.99 21.66
N ASP A 549 -18.56 -12.66 21.80
CA ASP A 549 -19.36 -11.79 20.95
C ASP A 549 -18.49 -11.18 19.84
N ILE A 550 -18.66 -11.71 18.63
CA ILE A 550 -17.85 -11.34 17.46
C ILE A 550 -18.74 -11.00 16.28
N VAL A 551 -18.44 -9.87 15.65
CA VAL A 551 -19.11 -9.39 14.44
C VAL A 551 -18.09 -9.38 13.30
N PRO A 552 -18.05 -10.41 12.44
CA PRO A 552 -17.18 -10.40 11.27
C PRO A 552 -17.81 -9.61 10.11
N ILE A 553 -17.02 -8.75 9.47
CA ILE A 553 -17.32 -8.04 8.24
C ILE A 553 -16.26 -8.43 7.21
N ALA A 554 -16.64 -9.36 6.34
CA ALA A 554 -15.82 -9.83 5.23
C ALA A 554 -16.41 -9.26 3.94
N ARG A 555 -15.75 -8.27 3.33
CA ARG A 555 -16.24 -7.60 2.12
C ARG A 555 -15.19 -7.71 1.00
N PRO A 556 -15.45 -8.41 -0.11
CA PRO A 556 -14.48 -8.45 -1.20
C PRO A 556 -14.28 -7.07 -1.84
N GLY A 557 -13.25 -6.99 -2.69
CA GLY A 557 -13.06 -5.87 -3.61
C GLY A 557 -14.17 -5.82 -4.67
N PRO A 558 -14.04 -4.99 -5.72
CA PRO A 558 -12.86 -4.20 -6.09
C PRO A 558 -12.80 -2.82 -5.43
N LEU A 559 -13.85 -2.41 -4.73
CA LEU A 559 -13.89 -1.13 -4.04
C LEU A 559 -13.05 -1.23 -2.75
N PRO A 560 -12.46 -0.13 -2.26
CA PRO A 560 -11.94 -0.05 -0.89
C PRO A 560 -13.07 0.21 0.12
N ILE A 561 -12.86 -0.16 1.38
CA ILE A 561 -13.72 0.28 2.48
C ILE A 561 -13.51 1.78 2.70
N ARG A 562 -14.61 2.54 2.81
CA ARG A 562 -14.56 3.99 3.05
C ARG A 562 -14.94 4.33 4.51
N PRO A 563 -14.50 5.48 5.06
CA PRO A 563 -14.73 5.83 6.46
C PRO A 563 -16.19 5.80 6.92
N GLY A 564 -17.14 6.27 6.11
CA GLY A 564 -18.57 6.29 6.40
C GLY A 564 -19.20 4.90 6.45
N GLU A 565 -18.73 4.00 5.59
CA GLU A 565 -19.12 2.59 5.62
C GLU A 565 -18.55 1.90 6.87
N ALA A 566 -17.27 2.12 7.17
CA ALA A 566 -16.63 1.64 8.39
C ALA A 566 -17.36 2.15 9.66
N LEU A 567 -17.76 3.43 9.68
CA LEU A 567 -18.55 4.01 10.78
C LEU A 567 -19.92 3.34 10.90
N ALA A 568 -20.55 2.98 9.78
CA ALA A 568 -21.81 2.24 9.81
C ALA A 568 -21.63 0.84 10.42
N TYR A 569 -20.52 0.15 10.14
CA TYR A 569 -20.17 -1.11 10.80
C TYR A 569 -20.00 -0.94 12.31
N ILE A 570 -19.27 0.09 12.74
CA ILE A 570 -19.08 0.39 14.17
C ILE A 570 -20.42 0.66 14.85
N ARG A 571 -21.26 1.54 14.28
CA ARG A 571 -22.59 1.85 14.84
C ARG A 571 -23.48 0.62 14.94
N LYS A 572 -23.44 -0.28 13.95
CA LYS A 572 -24.18 -1.54 13.99
C LYS A 572 -23.65 -2.45 15.10
N ALA A 573 -22.34 -2.57 15.23
CA ALA A 573 -21.69 -3.37 16.27
C ALA A 573 -21.85 -2.80 17.68
N ALA A 574 -22.09 -1.49 17.84
CA ALA A 574 -22.30 -0.87 19.15
C ALA A 574 -23.75 -0.95 19.68
N ARG A 575 -24.74 -1.25 18.81
CA ARG A 575 -26.18 -1.25 19.16
C ARG A 575 -26.76 -2.62 19.49
N SER A 576 -26.17 -3.68 18.93
CA SER A 576 -26.54 -5.06 19.23
C SER A 576 -26.05 -5.46 20.62
#